data_AF-A0A538D5T1-F1
#
_entry.id   AF-A0A538D5T1-F1
#
_cell.length_a   1.000
_cell.length_b   1.000
_cell.length_c   1.000
_cell.angle_alpha   90.00
_cell.angle_beta   90.00
_cell.angle_gamma   90.00
#
_symmetry.space_group_name_H-M   'P 1'
#
loop_
_entity.id
_entity.type
_entity.pdbx_description
1 polymer ?
#
loop_
_entity_poly.entity_id
_entity_poly.type
_entity_poly.pdbx_seq_one_letter_code
_entity_poly.pdbx_strand_id
1 'polypeptide(L)'
;GLVALPRRLHAPGLVICGDGAGLVNVPALKGIHYAVESGRLAAEAAVDALRPGRTPWTPGVLGAYDEAVRESFIWSDLEEVRNMRQAFGHGFYLGGALAGAMTATKGKFPPGDRPTEPDVEQPIVRTDRRRRYPAADGKLTFDKLSSVYLSGNRTRDDAPNHIRVRTDVSEEIAVLWEQMCPAQVYEAQDGHVEVTPSNCVQCGAITAKGGRLTPPEGGSGPEYTLT
;
A
#
# COMPACT_ATOMS: atom_id res chain seq x y z
N GLY A 1 -0.60 -8.41 -3.81
CA GLY A 1 -1.06 -9.80 -4.04
C GLY A 1 -0.59 -10.26 -5.41
N LEU A 2 -0.43 -11.58 -5.63
CA LEU A 2 0.30 -12.13 -6.79
C LEU A 2 -0.07 -11.50 -8.14
N VAL A 3 -1.37 -11.38 -8.43
CA VAL A 3 -1.90 -10.89 -9.72
C VAL A 3 -1.60 -9.42 -10.02
N ALA A 4 -1.19 -8.65 -9.00
CA ALA A 4 -0.83 -7.24 -9.13
C ALA A 4 0.70 -7.01 -9.13
N LEU A 5 1.50 -8.08 -8.99
CA LEU A 5 2.95 -7.95 -9.01
C LEU A 5 3.44 -7.50 -10.40
N PRO A 6 4.51 -6.68 -10.46
CA PRO A 6 5.13 -6.36 -11.74
C PRO A 6 5.73 -7.64 -12.36
N ARG A 7 5.73 -7.69 -13.70
CA ARG A 7 6.30 -8.84 -14.42
C ARG A 7 7.80 -9.04 -14.17
N ARG A 8 8.50 -7.99 -13.76
CA ARG A 8 9.92 -8.01 -13.41
C ARG A 8 10.13 -7.28 -12.10
N LEU A 9 10.94 -7.87 -11.22
CA LEU A 9 11.32 -7.30 -9.93
C LEU A 9 12.71 -6.65 -9.97
N HIS A 10 13.38 -6.69 -11.12
CA HIS A 10 14.67 -6.05 -11.36
C HIS A 10 14.66 -5.17 -12.63
N ALA A 11 15.62 -4.26 -12.67
CA ALA A 11 16.06 -3.51 -13.84
C ALA A 11 17.58 -3.27 -13.73
N PRO A 12 18.27 -2.75 -14.76
CA PRO A 12 19.67 -2.35 -14.63
C PRO A 12 19.89 -1.45 -13.40
N GLY A 13 20.74 -1.90 -12.47
CA GLY A 13 21.04 -1.19 -11.23
C GLY A 13 19.93 -1.14 -10.17
N LEU A 14 18.83 -1.89 -10.34
CA LEU A 14 17.65 -1.82 -9.46
C LEU A 14 17.06 -3.20 -9.16
N VAL A 15 16.66 -3.41 -7.92
CA VAL A 15 15.78 -4.50 -7.47
C VAL A 15 14.66 -3.92 -6.61
N ILE A 16 13.46 -4.50 -6.67
CA ILE A 16 12.29 -4.09 -5.90
C ILE A 16 11.90 -5.22 -4.95
N CYS A 17 11.85 -4.93 -3.66
CA CYS A 17 11.64 -5.92 -2.59
C CYS A 17 10.40 -5.58 -1.74
N GLY A 18 9.96 -6.56 -0.94
CA GLY A 18 8.86 -6.41 0.03
C GLY A 18 7.58 -5.82 -0.53
N ASP A 19 6.91 -5.01 0.28
CA ASP A 19 5.65 -4.34 -0.08
C ASP A 19 5.82 -3.34 -1.22
N GLY A 20 7.04 -2.83 -1.44
CA GLY A 20 7.36 -2.01 -2.61
C GLY A 20 7.16 -2.74 -3.94
N ALA A 21 7.34 -4.07 -3.95
CA ALA A 21 6.97 -4.94 -5.07
C ALA A 21 5.53 -5.47 -4.97
N GLY A 22 4.88 -5.35 -3.81
CA GLY A 22 3.54 -5.90 -3.52
C GLY A 22 3.53 -7.32 -2.95
N LEU A 23 4.66 -7.77 -2.37
CA LEU A 23 4.84 -9.10 -1.76
C LEU A 23 4.12 -9.22 -0.41
N VAL A 24 2.78 -9.26 -0.45
CA VAL A 24 1.92 -9.31 0.74
C VAL A 24 0.84 -10.38 0.59
N ASN A 25 0.72 -11.22 1.61
CA ASN A 25 -0.41 -12.13 1.78
C ASN A 25 -1.56 -11.38 2.47
N VAL A 26 -2.46 -10.86 1.65
CA VAL A 26 -3.59 -10.02 2.09
C VAL A 26 -4.53 -10.78 3.02
N PRO A 27 -4.97 -12.02 2.73
CA PRO A 27 -5.85 -12.76 3.65
C PRO A 27 -5.25 -13.01 5.03
N ALA A 28 -3.94 -13.25 5.10
CA ALA A 28 -3.25 -13.47 6.36
C ALA A 28 -2.88 -12.17 7.09
N LEU A 29 -2.98 -11.00 6.42
CA LEU A 29 -2.45 -9.72 6.88
C LEU A 29 -0.95 -9.79 7.23
N LYS A 30 -0.17 -10.49 6.39
CA LYS A 30 1.27 -10.70 6.61
C LYS A 30 2.10 -10.37 5.37
N GLY A 31 3.12 -9.55 5.56
CA GLY A 31 4.12 -9.20 4.54
C GLY A 31 5.57 -9.17 5.05
N ILE A 32 5.78 -9.01 6.36
CA ILE A 32 7.10 -8.79 6.96
C ILE A 32 8.09 -9.91 6.61
N HIS A 33 7.67 -11.17 6.73
CA HIS A 33 8.54 -12.32 6.42
C HIS A 33 8.88 -12.43 4.93
N TYR A 34 7.98 -12.01 4.04
CA TYR A 34 8.28 -11.90 2.61
C TYR A 34 9.21 -10.72 2.31
N ALA A 35 9.07 -9.60 3.01
CA ALA A 35 9.96 -8.45 2.89
C ALA A 35 11.39 -8.80 3.33
N VAL A 36 11.54 -9.51 4.45
CA VAL A 36 12.84 -9.99 4.93
C VAL A 36 13.47 -10.97 3.93
N GLU A 37 12.71 -11.97 3.48
CA GLU A 37 13.24 -12.97 2.56
C GLU A 37 13.59 -12.37 1.18
N SER A 38 12.72 -11.54 0.62
CA SER A 38 13.03 -10.85 -0.65
C SER A 38 14.25 -9.94 -0.52
N GLY A 39 14.46 -9.29 0.63
CA GLY A 39 15.69 -8.53 0.91
C GLY A 39 16.95 -9.42 0.92
N ARG A 40 16.89 -10.61 1.53
CA ARG A 40 17.97 -11.59 1.51
C ARG A 40 18.31 -12.04 0.08
N LEU A 41 17.30 -12.42 -0.70
CA LEU A 41 17.45 -12.84 -2.10
C LEU A 41 18.02 -11.71 -2.98
N ALA A 42 17.56 -10.48 -2.77
CA ALA A 42 18.08 -9.30 -3.45
C ALA A 42 19.57 -9.06 -3.12
N ALA A 43 19.96 -9.24 -1.86
CA ALA A 43 21.36 -9.12 -1.45
C ALA A 43 22.26 -10.17 -2.12
N GLU A 44 21.79 -11.42 -2.23
CA GLU A 44 22.53 -12.49 -2.93
C GLU A 44 22.73 -12.17 -4.41
N ALA A 45 21.67 -11.72 -5.09
CA ALA A 45 21.75 -11.28 -6.48
C ALA A 45 22.67 -10.07 -6.67
N ALA A 46 22.66 -9.12 -5.73
CA ALA A 46 23.53 -7.95 -5.77
C ALA A 46 25.02 -8.33 -5.61
N VAL A 47 25.34 -9.21 -4.66
CA VAL A 47 26.72 -9.70 -4.47
C VAL A 47 27.22 -10.44 -5.72
N ASP A 48 26.38 -11.27 -6.31
CA ASP A 48 26.71 -11.98 -7.55
C ASP A 48 26.93 -11.04 -8.74
N ALA A 49 26.11 -9.97 -8.84
CA ALA A 49 26.24 -8.92 -9.85
C ALA A 49 27.51 -8.04 -9.72
N LEU A 50 28.14 -8.03 -8.55
CA LEU A 50 29.35 -7.27 -8.25
C LEU A 50 30.65 -8.09 -8.44
N ARG A 51 30.56 -9.35 -8.88
CA ARG A 51 31.74 -10.19 -9.16
C ARG A 51 32.59 -9.61 -10.31
N PRO A 52 33.90 -9.91 -10.34
CA PRO A 52 34.78 -9.44 -11.42
C PRO A 52 34.24 -9.79 -12.81
N GLY A 53 34.24 -8.82 -13.72
CA GLY A 53 33.71 -8.98 -15.08
C GLY A 53 32.19 -8.78 -15.20
N ARG A 54 31.48 -8.46 -14.11
CA ARG A 54 30.06 -8.10 -14.12
C ARG A 54 29.85 -6.67 -13.65
N THR A 55 28.71 -6.11 -14.05
CA THR A 55 28.24 -4.82 -13.54
C THR A 55 26.73 -4.87 -13.33
N PRO A 56 26.20 -4.31 -12.22
CA PRO A 56 24.76 -4.25 -11.97
C PRO A 56 23.95 -3.55 -13.08
N TRP A 57 24.61 -2.71 -13.90
CA TRP A 57 23.99 -1.99 -15.01
C TRP A 57 23.84 -2.83 -16.28
N THR A 58 24.48 -4.00 -16.37
CA THR A 58 24.30 -4.89 -17.53
C THR A 58 22.87 -5.44 -17.52
N PRO A 59 22.10 -5.30 -18.63
CA PRO A 59 20.76 -5.85 -18.72
C PRO A 59 20.71 -7.34 -18.37
N GLY A 60 19.82 -7.71 -17.45
CA GLY A 60 19.61 -9.10 -17.02
C GLY A 60 20.58 -9.61 -15.96
N VAL A 61 21.64 -8.88 -15.60
CA VAL A 61 22.61 -9.35 -14.57
C VAL A 61 21.97 -9.56 -13.20
N LEU A 62 20.93 -8.80 -12.88
CA LEU A 62 20.12 -8.94 -11.65
C LEU A 62 18.92 -9.89 -11.83
N GLY A 63 18.80 -10.57 -12.98
CA GLY A 63 17.69 -11.48 -13.28
C GLY A 63 17.58 -12.69 -12.34
N ALA A 64 18.70 -13.11 -11.74
CA ALA A 64 18.70 -14.17 -10.74
C ALA A 64 17.80 -13.86 -9.53
N TYR A 65 17.59 -12.57 -9.18
CA TYR A 65 16.66 -12.18 -8.13
C TYR A 65 15.21 -12.55 -8.48
N ASP A 66 14.83 -12.28 -9.73
CA ASP A 66 13.50 -12.57 -10.26
C ASP A 66 13.18 -14.07 -10.22
N GLU A 67 14.16 -14.89 -10.58
CA GLU A 67 14.07 -16.36 -10.52
C GLU A 67 13.98 -16.84 -9.07
N ALA A 68 14.89 -16.37 -8.22
CA ALA A 68 14.94 -16.78 -6.82
C ALA A 68 13.65 -16.44 -6.05
N VAL A 69 13.03 -15.29 -6.29
CA VAL A 69 11.73 -14.96 -5.68
C VAL A 69 10.64 -15.93 -6.16
N ARG A 70 10.61 -16.28 -7.45
CA ARG A 70 9.62 -17.21 -8.02
C ARG A 70 9.78 -18.65 -7.56
N GLU A 71 11.01 -19.05 -7.23
CA GLU A 71 11.33 -20.37 -6.69
C GLU A 71 11.19 -20.45 -5.17
N SER A 72 11.10 -19.30 -4.49
CA SER A 72 10.97 -19.22 -3.03
C SER A 72 9.54 -19.53 -2.53
N PHE A 73 9.43 -19.74 -1.22
CA PHE A 73 8.14 -19.90 -0.56
C PHE A 73 7.23 -18.67 -0.72
N ILE A 74 7.80 -17.48 -0.99
CA ILE A 74 7.03 -16.25 -1.22
C ILE A 74 6.05 -16.48 -2.38
N TRP A 75 6.54 -17.03 -3.49
CA TRP A 75 5.72 -17.20 -4.69
C TRP A 75 4.66 -18.27 -4.50
N SER A 76 5.02 -19.42 -3.91
CA SER A 76 4.07 -20.49 -3.63
C SER A 76 2.95 -20.01 -2.70
N ASP A 77 3.29 -19.30 -1.62
CA ASP A 77 2.30 -18.77 -0.68
C ASP A 77 1.33 -17.80 -1.36
N LEU A 78 1.88 -16.87 -2.16
CA LEU A 78 1.08 -15.87 -2.86
C LEU A 78 0.19 -16.50 -3.94
N GLU A 79 0.63 -17.59 -4.57
CA GLU A 79 -0.17 -18.36 -5.53
C GLU A 79 -1.37 -19.03 -4.87
N GLU A 80 -1.21 -19.59 -3.67
CA GLU A 80 -2.32 -20.23 -2.94
C GLU A 80 -3.45 -19.23 -2.59
N VAL A 81 -3.10 -17.95 -2.40
CA VAL A 81 -4.05 -16.91 -1.98
C VAL A 81 -4.41 -15.88 -3.06
N ARG A 82 -3.93 -16.08 -4.30
CA ARG A 82 -3.91 -15.04 -5.35
C ARG A 82 -5.26 -14.42 -5.70
N ASN A 83 -6.35 -15.17 -5.54
CA ASN A 83 -7.72 -14.77 -5.88
C ASN A 83 -8.63 -14.49 -4.67
N MET A 84 -8.10 -14.62 -3.44
CA MET A 84 -8.94 -14.56 -2.24
C MET A 84 -9.59 -13.19 -2.04
N ARG A 85 -8.87 -12.09 -2.32
CA ARG A 85 -9.42 -10.73 -2.19
C ARG A 85 -10.54 -10.47 -3.20
N GLN A 86 -10.39 -10.98 -4.42
CA GLN A 86 -11.34 -10.84 -5.53
C GLN A 86 -12.63 -11.61 -5.25
N ALA A 87 -12.56 -12.76 -4.55
CA ALA A 87 -13.76 -13.50 -4.18
C ALA A 87 -14.75 -12.67 -3.34
N PHE A 88 -14.25 -11.82 -2.44
CA PHE A 88 -15.10 -10.92 -1.64
C PHE A 88 -15.76 -9.80 -2.44
N GLY A 89 -15.37 -9.59 -3.70
CA GLY A 89 -16.12 -8.72 -4.63
C GLY A 89 -17.54 -9.22 -4.92
N HIS A 90 -17.80 -10.52 -4.70
CA HIS A 90 -19.13 -11.12 -4.85
C HIS A 90 -19.97 -11.10 -3.55
N GLY A 91 -19.53 -10.34 -2.54
CA GLY A 91 -20.19 -10.24 -1.24
C GLY A 91 -19.65 -11.24 -0.22
N PHE A 92 -20.05 -11.04 1.05
CA PHE A 92 -19.45 -11.74 2.19
C PHE A 92 -19.64 -13.26 2.15
N TYR A 93 -20.88 -13.73 1.93
CA TYR A 93 -21.19 -15.16 1.98
C TYR A 93 -20.59 -15.96 0.81
N LEU A 94 -20.81 -15.48 -0.42
CA LEU A 94 -20.25 -16.13 -1.60
C LEU A 94 -18.73 -16.00 -1.64
N GLY A 95 -18.19 -14.84 -1.28
CA GLY A 95 -16.75 -14.63 -1.13
C GLY A 95 -16.15 -15.56 -0.08
N GLY A 96 -16.81 -15.75 1.07
CA GLY A 96 -16.40 -16.68 2.11
C GLY A 96 -16.39 -18.14 1.64
N ALA A 97 -17.43 -18.58 0.92
CA ALA A 97 -17.49 -19.93 0.36
C ALA A 97 -16.36 -20.17 -0.67
N LEU A 98 -16.11 -19.21 -1.56
CA LEU A 98 -15.02 -19.28 -2.54
C LEU A 98 -13.65 -19.25 -1.87
N ALA A 99 -13.45 -18.41 -0.85
CA ALA A 99 -12.22 -18.37 -0.06
C ALA A 99 -11.97 -19.69 0.68
N GLY A 100 -13.02 -20.31 1.23
CA GLY A 100 -12.95 -21.64 1.83
C GLY A 100 -12.54 -22.71 0.83
N ALA A 101 -13.15 -22.72 -0.37
CA ALA A 101 -12.79 -23.65 -1.44
C ALA A 101 -11.34 -23.44 -1.94
N MET A 102 -10.91 -22.19 -2.08
CA MET A 102 -9.52 -21.85 -2.42
C MET A 102 -8.56 -22.35 -1.34
N THR A 103 -8.89 -22.16 -0.07
CA THR A 103 -8.05 -22.64 1.05
C THR A 103 -7.92 -24.17 1.00
N ALA A 104 -9.03 -24.88 0.81
CA ALA A 104 -9.03 -26.35 0.74
C ALA A 104 -8.24 -26.88 -0.48
N THR A 105 -8.21 -26.13 -1.58
CA THR A 105 -7.55 -26.53 -2.83
C THR A 105 -6.18 -25.88 -3.02
N LYS A 106 -5.69 -25.10 -2.03
CA LYS A 106 -4.45 -24.32 -2.13
C LYS A 106 -4.42 -23.42 -3.36
N GLY A 107 -5.50 -22.66 -3.57
CA GLY A 107 -5.65 -21.71 -4.69
C GLY A 107 -5.83 -22.36 -6.06
N LYS A 108 -6.00 -23.69 -6.15
CA LYS A 108 -6.20 -24.39 -7.44
C LYS A 108 -7.64 -24.27 -7.96
N PHE A 109 -8.61 -24.01 -7.09
CA PHE A 109 -10.00 -23.81 -7.47
C PHE A 109 -10.56 -22.50 -6.88
N PRO A 110 -11.24 -21.65 -7.68
CA PRO A 110 -11.38 -21.73 -9.13
C PRO A 110 -10.04 -21.55 -9.87
N PRO A 111 -9.84 -22.18 -11.05
CA PRO A 111 -8.60 -22.07 -11.79
C PRO A 111 -8.43 -20.68 -12.43
N GLY A 112 -7.18 -20.36 -12.78
CA GLY A 112 -6.81 -19.11 -13.42
C GLY A 112 -6.72 -17.92 -12.45
N ASP A 113 -6.34 -16.78 -12.99
CA ASP A 113 -6.20 -15.53 -12.24
C ASP A 113 -7.43 -14.67 -12.44
N ARG A 114 -7.89 -14.03 -11.35
CA ARG A 114 -8.98 -13.08 -11.41
C ARG A 114 -8.45 -11.68 -11.72
N PRO A 115 -9.19 -10.89 -12.53
CA PRO A 115 -8.81 -9.52 -12.81
C PRO A 115 -8.76 -8.71 -11.51
N THR A 116 -7.88 -7.72 -11.49
CA THR A 116 -7.80 -6.73 -10.41
C THR A 116 -8.01 -5.36 -11.03
N GLU A 117 -9.03 -4.65 -10.57
CA GLU A 117 -9.29 -3.27 -10.96
C GLU A 117 -8.31 -2.27 -10.30
N PRO A 118 -7.94 -1.19 -10.99
CA PRO A 118 -7.29 -0.05 -10.35
C PRO A 118 -8.26 0.69 -9.42
N ASP A 119 -7.82 0.98 -8.19
CA ASP A 119 -8.63 1.74 -7.23
C ASP A 119 -9.05 3.11 -7.77
N VAL A 120 -8.20 3.75 -8.58
CA VAL A 120 -8.46 5.07 -9.18
C VAL A 120 -9.68 5.08 -10.10
N GLU A 121 -9.99 3.96 -10.74
CA GLU A 121 -11.11 3.82 -11.68
C GLU A 121 -12.44 3.53 -10.98
N GLN A 122 -12.42 3.11 -9.71
CA GLN A 122 -13.64 2.77 -8.99
C GLN A 122 -14.53 4.00 -8.72
N PRO A 123 -15.86 3.92 -8.84
CA PRO A 123 -16.72 5.07 -8.55
C PRO A 123 -16.64 5.47 -7.07
N ILE A 124 -16.69 6.76 -6.79
CA ILE A 124 -16.83 7.27 -5.42
C ILE A 124 -18.29 7.05 -5.00
N VAL A 125 -18.49 6.35 -3.89
CA VAL A 125 -19.83 6.11 -3.35
C VAL A 125 -20.09 7.04 -2.17
N ARG A 126 -20.93 8.06 -2.38
CA ARG A 126 -21.39 8.92 -1.28
C ARG A 126 -22.50 8.22 -0.51
N THR A 127 -22.33 8.16 0.81
CA THR A 127 -23.36 7.62 1.71
C THR A 127 -23.53 8.53 2.90
N ASP A 128 -24.69 8.46 3.55
CA ASP A 128 -24.98 9.22 4.77
C ASP A 128 -24.43 8.54 6.05
N ARG A 129 -23.41 7.68 5.90
CA ARG A 129 -22.82 6.96 7.05
C ARG A 129 -22.11 7.90 8.02
N ARG A 130 -21.66 9.07 7.55
CA ARG A 130 -21.03 10.11 8.39
C ARG A 130 -21.87 10.42 9.63
N ARG A 131 -23.19 10.55 9.47
CA ARG A 131 -24.13 10.88 10.56
C ARG A 131 -24.20 9.83 11.68
N ARG A 132 -23.69 8.62 11.44
CA ARG A 132 -23.70 7.52 12.42
C ARG A 132 -22.41 7.42 13.24
N TYR A 133 -21.34 8.12 12.87
CA TYR A 133 -20.12 8.10 13.68
C TYR A 133 -20.36 8.93 14.96
N PRO A 134 -20.05 8.38 16.14
CA PRO A 134 -20.15 9.12 17.39
C PRO A 134 -19.16 10.29 17.39
N ALA A 135 -19.49 11.35 18.12
CA ALA A 135 -18.51 12.37 18.45
C ALA A 135 -17.35 11.76 19.25
N ALA A 136 -16.18 12.39 19.18
CA ALA A 136 -15.04 12.02 20.02
C ALA A 136 -15.40 12.24 21.50
N ASP A 137 -15.23 11.20 22.32
CA ASP A 137 -15.50 11.23 23.76
C ASP A 137 -14.21 11.35 24.61
N GLY A 138 -13.04 11.29 23.97
CA GLY A 138 -11.73 11.35 24.60
C GLY A 138 -11.37 10.12 25.43
N LYS A 139 -12.13 9.02 25.31
CA LYS A 139 -11.94 7.78 26.06
C LYS A 139 -11.87 6.56 25.15
N LEU A 140 -12.90 6.34 24.34
CA LEU A 140 -13.00 5.29 23.34
C LEU A 140 -12.88 5.85 21.92
N THR A 141 -13.30 7.10 21.72
CA THR A 141 -13.27 7.79 20.44
C THR A 141 -12.51 9.10 20.56
N PHE A 142 -11.65 9.37 19.59
CA PHE A 142 -10.77 10.53 19.57
C PHE A 142 -10.89 11.25 18.23
N ASP A 143 -10.61 12.54 18.22
CA ASP A 143 -10.47 13.29 16.98
C ASP A 143 -9.14 12.95 16.27
N LYS A 144 -9.05 13.34 14.99
CA LYS A 144 -7.88 13.04 14.16
C LYS A 144 -6.63 13.76 14.68
N LEU A 145 -6.72 14.99 15.16
CA LEU A 145 -5.55 15.77 15.61
C LEU A 145 -4.94 15.20 16.88
N SER A 146 -5.77 14.80 17.85
CA SER A 146 -5.31 14.06 19.03
C SER A 146 -4.57 12.77 18.62
N SER A 147 -5.05 12.08 17.58
CA SER A 147 -4.39 10.88 17.04
C SER A 147 -3.07 11.19 16.33
N VAL A 148 -2.99 12.31 15.59
CA VAL A 148 -1.74 12.79 14.97
C VAL A 148 -0.71 13.13 16.04
N TYR A 149 -1.12 13.79 17.13
CA TYR A 149 -0.24 14.06 18.26
C TYR A 149 0.34 12.77 18.85
N LEU A 150 -0.48 11.74 19.06
CA LEU A 150 -0.04 10.45 19.58
C LEU A 150 0.85 9.65 18.61
N SER A 151 0.82 9.95 17.31
CA SER A 151 1.78 9.39 16.36
C SER A 151 3.21 9.92 16.54
N GLY A 152 3.40 10.93 17.40
CA GLY A 152 4.69 11.58 17.60
C GLY A 152 5.17 12.36 16.38
N ASN A 153 4.25 12.82 15.51
CA ASN A 153 4.62 13.48 14.27
C ASN A 153 5.44 14.76 14.52
N ARG A 154 6.65 14.83 13.95
CA ARG A 154 7.60 15.93 14.13
C ARG A 154 7.80 16.80 12.90
N THR A 155 6.92 16.69 11.92
CA THR A 155 6.99 17.52 10.72
C THR A 155 6.79 18.99 11.10
N ARG A 156 7.74 19.85 10.72
CA ARG A 156 7.64 21.29 10.95
C ARG A 156 6.60 21.90 10.02
N ASP A 157 5.92 22.94 10.47
CA ASP A 157 4.94 23.66 9.63
C ASP A 157 5.58 24.40 8.46
N ASP A 158 6.87 24.77 8.57
CA ASP A 158 7.64 25.41 7.51
C ASP A 158 8.33 24.41 6.56
N ALA A 159 8.14 23.11 6.75
CA ALA A 159 8.73 22.09 5.90
C ALA A 159 8.13 22.17 4.48
N PRO A 160 8.93 21.94 3.42
CA PRO A 160 8.43 21.89 2.06
C PRO A 160 7.26 20.92 1.89
N ASN A 161 6.20 21.36 1.20
CA ASN A 161 5.04 20.52 0.95
C ASN A 161 5.43 19.33 0.05
N HIS A 162 5.33 18.12 0.63
CA HIS A 162 5.67 16.86 0.01
C HIS A 162 4.45 16.16 -0.64
N ILE A 163 3.28 16.79 -0.59
CA ILE A 163 2.03 16.31 -1.15
C ILE A 163 1.82 16.97 -2.51
N ARG A 164 1.62 16.16 -3.54
CA ARG A 164 1.40 16.58 -4.93
C ARG A 164 -0.03 16.25 -5.31
N VAL A 165 -0.91 17.24 -5.17
CA VAL A 165 -2.35 17.16 -5.47
C VAL A 165 -2.79 18.42 -6.22
N ARG A 166 -3.88 18.33 -6.98
CA ARG A 166 -4.63 19.52 -7.40
C ARG A 166 -5.51 19.94 -6.22
N THR A 167 -5.54 21.23 -5.91
CA THR A 167 -6.37 21.79 -4.85
C THR A 167 -7.79 22.08 -5.34
N ASP A 168 -7.94 22.45 -6.61
CA ASP A 168 -9.25 22.63 -7.25
C ASP A 168 -9.69 21.31 -7.89
N VAL A 169 -10.63 20.63 -7.25
CA VAL A 169 -11.10 19.28 -7.61
C VAL A 169 -12.63 19.21 -7.50
N SER A 170 -13.25 18.12 -7.96
CA SER A 170 -14.67 17.94 -7.69
C SER A 170 -14.92 17.83 -6.19
N GLU A 171 -16.07 18.33 -5.73
CA GLU A 171 -16.49 18.23 -4.32
C GLU A 171 -16.42 16.78 -3.81
N GLU A 172 -16.75 15.80 -4.66
CA GLU A 172 -16.67 14.38 -4.32
C GLU A 172 -15.25 13.93 -3.97
N ILE A 173 -14.24 14.40 -4.71
CA ILE A 173 -12.83 14.09 -4.43
C ILE A 173 -12.38 14.82 -3.17
N ALA A 174 -12.72 16.10 -3.03
CA ALA A 174 -12.38 16.91 -1.86
C ALA A 174 -12.85 16.25 -0.56
N VAL A 175 -14.15 15.94 -0.50
CA VAL A 175 -14.79 15.30 0.66
C VAL A 175 -14.22 13.89 0.91
N LEU A 176 -13.92 13.14 -0.16
CA LEU A 176 -13.30 11.82 -0.01
C LEU A 176 -11.91 11.92 0.64
N TRP A 177 -11.06 12.85 0.18
CA TRP A 177 -9.72 13.02 0.74
C TRP A 177 -9.76 13.45 2.20
N GLU A 178 -10.65 14.38 2.56
CA GLU A 178 -10.90 14.80 3.95
C GLU A 178 -11.27 13.60 4.84
N GLN A 179 -12.19 12.74 4.36
CA GLN A 179 -12.68 11.60 5.13
C GLN A 179 -11.66 10.46 5.20
N MET A 180 -11.04 10.11 4.08
CA MET A 180 -10.11 8.98 3.94
C MET A 180 -8.75 9.25 4.60
N CYS A 181 -8.31 10.51 4.66
CA CYS A 181 -7.06 10.85 5.32
C CYS A 181 -7.15 10.57 6.82
N PRO A 182 -6.26 9.75 7.40
CA PRO A 182 -6.30 9.44 8.84
C PRO A 182 -5.82 10.60 9.71
N ALA A 183 -5.22 11.64 9.12
CA ALA A 183 -4.44 12.63 9.84
C ALA A 183 -4.91 14.08 9.63
N GLN A 184 -6.10 14.32 9.08
CA GLN A 184 -6.61 15.68 8.85
C GLN A 184 -5.62 16.57 8.09
N VAL A 185 -5.10 16.04 6.98
CA VAL A 185 -4.21 16.77 6.07
C VAL A 185 -5.01 17.59 5.05
N TYR A 186 -6.25 17.18 4.76
CA TYR A 186 -7.09 17.78 3.72
C TYR A 186 -8.37 18.28 4.36
N GLU A 187 -8.74 19.51 4.07
CA GLU A 187 -10.01 20.11 4.47
C GLU A 187 -10.77 20.59 3.23
N ALA A 188 -11.97 20.06 3.03
CA ALA A 188 -12.78 20.32 1.84
C ALA A 188 -13.59 21.62 2.00
N GLN A 189 -13.54 22.50 1.01
CA GLN A 189 -14.27 23.77 0.96
C GLN A 189 -14.82 23.97 -0.46
N ASP A 190 -16.10 23.65 -0.70
CA ASP A 190 -16.83 23.94 -1.95
C ASP A 190 -16.06 23.69 -3.28
N GLY A 191 -15.43 22.51 -3.41
CA GLY A 191 -14.64 22.15 -4.61
C GLY A 191 -13.17 22.60 -4.57
N HIS A 192 -12.73 23.14 -3.45
CA HIS A 192 -11.35 23.39 -3.10
C HIS A 192 -10.91 22.48 -1.94
N VAL A 193 -9.61 22.19 -1.87
CA VAL A 193 -9.00 21.43 -0.78
C VAL A 193 -7.84 22.23 -0.21
N GLU A 194 -7.99 22.62 1.05
CA GLU A 194 -6.89 23.16 1.85
C GLU A 194 -6.01 22.00 2.33
N VAL A 195 -4.69 22.16 2.24
CA VAL A 195 -3.72 21.10 2.54
C VAL A 195 -2.79 21.53 3.66
N THR A 196 -2.82 20.78 4.77
CA THR A 196 -1.94 20.93 5.94
C THR A 196 -0.93 19.80 5.97
N PRO A 197 0.21 19.91 5.24
CA PRO A 197 1.14 18.81 5.05
C PRO A 197 1.89 18.40 6.33
N SER A 198 2.00 19.28 7.33
CA SER A 198 2.66 18.97 8.60
C SER A 198 1.94 17.88 9.39
N ASN A 199 0.63 17.70 9.19
CA ASN A 199 -0.11 16.61 9.82
C ASN A 199 0.16 15.23 9.18
N CYS A 200 0.80 15.16 8.02
CA CYS A 200 0.87 13.93 7.23
C CYS A 200 1.65 12.78 7.93
N VAL A 201 0.96 11.66 8.14
CA VAL A 201 1.54 10.40 8.67
C VAL A 201 2.06 9.45 7.59
N GLN A 202 2.20 9.93 6.35
CA GLN A 202 2.84 9.22 5.23
C GLN A 202 2.17 7.89 4.82
N CYS A 203 0.86 7.72 5.06
CA CYS A 203 0.14 6.46 4.80
C CYS A 203 -0.12 6.11 3.32
N GLY A 204 0.00 7.08 2.39
CA GLY A 204 -0.26 6.84 0.96
C GLY A 204 -1.73 6.69 0.53
N ALA A 205 -2.70 6.76 1.44
CA ALA A 205 -4.11 6.47 1.15
C ALA A 205 -4.70 7.26 -0.03
N ILE A 206 -4.36 8.54 -0.16
CA ILE A 206 -4.85 9.41 -1.25
C ILE A 206 -4.40 9.01 -2.66
N THR A 207 -3.41 8.13 -2.77
CA THR A 207 -2.97 7.60 -4.08
C THR A 207 -4.07 6.79 -4.76
N ALA A 208 -5.00 6.22 -3.99
CA ALA A 208 -6.20 5.56 -4.50
C ALA A 208 -7.09 6.49 -5.34
N LYS A 209 -7.00 7.82 -5.16
CA LYS A 209 -7.77 8.82 -5.92
C LYS A 209 -6.93 10.01 -6.37
N GLY A 210 -5.83 9.73 -7.08
CA GLY A 210 -5.11 10.73 -7.88
C GLY A 210 -4.16 11.63 -7.11
N GLY A 211 -4.06 11.50 -5.79
CA GLY A 211 -3.03 12.19 -5.02
C GLY A 211 -1.68 11.48 -5.09
N ARG A 212 -0.59 12.21 -4.89
CA ARG A 212 0.77 11.63 -4.85
C ARG A 212 1.56 12.18 -3.68
N LEU A 213 2.29 11.30 -3.01
CA LEU A 213 3.26 11.67 -1.99
C LEU A 213 4.66 11.64 -2.60
N THR A 214 5.48 12.62 -2.23
CA THR A 214 6.93 12.59 -2.39
C THR A 214 7.57 12.46 -1.01
N PRO A 215 8.81 11.94 -0.90
CA PRO A 215 9.51 11.93 0.38
C PRO A 215 9.63 13.36 0.95
N PRO A 216 9.27 13.59 2.22
CA PRO A 216 9.57 14.85 2.91
C PRO A 216 11.05 14.95 3.27
N GLU A 217 11.44 16.06 3.92
CA GLU A 217 12.77 16.19 4.52
C GLU A 217 13.05 15.05 5.50
N GLY A 218 14.28 14.52 5.47
CA GLY A 218 14.69 13.42 6.33
C GLY A 218 14.50 13.76 7.81
N GLY A 219 13.91 12.82 8.56
CA GLY A 219 13.55 13.01 9.97
C GLY A 219 12.17 13.63 10.20
N SER A 220 11.44 14.01 9.15
CA SER A 220 10.04 14.45 9.25
C SER A 220 9.07 13.27 9.19
N GLY A 221 7.93 13.40 9.87
CA GLY A 221 6.86 12.40 9.88
C GLY A 221 6.60 11.81 11.27
N PRO A 222 5.82 10.71 11.34
CA PRO A 222 5.45 10.06 12.58
C PRO A 222 6.64 9.35 13.26
N GLU A 223 6.69 9.39 14.59
CA GLU A 223 7.64 8.67 15.44
C GLU A 223 6.93 7.54 16.20
N TYR A 224 6.65 6.45 15.49
CA TYR A 224 6.02 5.28 16.11
C TYR A 224 6.99 4.55 17.04
N THR A 225 6.59 4.41 18.30
CA THR A 225 7.32 3.64 19.33
C THR A 225 6.52 2.41 19.74
N LEU A 226 7.22 1.35 20.13
CA LEU A 226 6.58 0.22 20.81
C LEU A 226 6.23 0.68 22.23
N THR A 227 4.95 1.01 22.44
CA THR A 227 4.39 1.30 23.76
C THR A 227 3.89 0.04 24.44
#